data_AF-A0A159Z0D7-F1
#
_entry.id   AF-A0A159Z0D7-F1
#
_cell.length_a   1.000
_cell.length_b   1.000
_cell.length_c   1.000
_cell.angle_alpha   90.00
_cell.angle_beta   90.00
_cell.angle_gamma   90.00
#
_symmetry.space_group_name_H-M   'P 1'
#
loop_
_entity.id
_entity.type
_entity.pdbx_description
1 polymer ?
#
loop_
_entity_poly.entity_id
_entity_poly.type
_entity_poly.pdbx_seq_one_letter_code
_entity_poly.pdbx_strand_id
1 'polypeptide(L)'
;MILRRVPKSGLAGPADQSVGLIGKQRDELDPAYRSDQRDLMPGFRPDNWFYGHIHHKAEAQEGETIIRNISLGYPEEVPVGQEAGVLLRGMVDTRAAR
;
A
#
# COMPACT_ATOMS: atom_id res chain seq x y z
N MET A 1 -10.33 5.15 -14.01
CA MET A 1 -10.12 6.55 -13.60
C MET A 1 -8.84 6.61 -12.79
N ILE A 2 -7.75 7.08 -13.39
CA ILE A 2 -6.39 7.06 -12.83
C ILE A 2 -6.13 8.42 -12.19
N LEU A 3 -5.90 8.47 -10.87
CA LEU A 3 -5.40 9.66 -10.20
C LEU A 3 -3.89 9.51 -9.98
N ARG A 4 -3.10 9.96 -10.96
CA ARG A 4 -1.67 10.23 -10.79
C ARG A 4 -1.51 11.59 -10.13
N ARG A 5 -0.80 11.67 -9.00
CA ARG A 5 -0.29 12.94 -8.49
C ARG A 5 1.12 13.14 -9.01
N VAL A 6 1.27 14.00 -10.01
CA VAL A 6 2.59 14.50 -10.46
C VAL A 6 2.93 15.71 -9.56
N PRO A 7 4.09 15.74 -8.89
CA PRO A 7 4.45 16.89 -8.05
C PRO A 7 4.76 18.12 -8.90
N LYS A 8 4.25 19.30 -8.50
CA LYS A 8 4.75 20.58 -9.01
C LYS A 8 6.15 20.85 -8.43
N SER A 9 7.04 21.31 -9.29
CA SER A 9 8.42 21.67 -8.97
C SER A 9 8.48 22.80 -7.94
N GLY A 10 9.43 22.67 -7.02
CA GLY A 10 9.89 23.74 -6.13
C GLY A 10 9.42 23.60 -4.69
N LEU A 11 10.38 23.34 -3.80
CA LEU A 11 10.33 23.61 -2.36
C LEU A 11 9.44 22.67 -1.52
N ALA A 12 9.81 21.39 -1.46
CA ALA A 12 9.59 20.56 -0.27
C ALA A 12 10.66 19.46 -0.26
N GLY A 13 11.27 19.18 0.90
CA GLY A 13 12.03 17.93 1.11
C GLY A 13 11.14 16.72 0.78
N PRO A 14 11.70 15.52 0.55
CA PRO A 14 10.91 14.38 0.08
C PRO A 14 9.74 14.16 1.03
N ALA A 15 8.53 14.42 0.54
CA ALA A 15 7.32 14.17 1.29
C ALA A 15 7.32 12.69 1.68
N ASP A 16 7.10 12.40 2.95
CA ASP A 16 6.96 11.04 3.46
C ASP A 16 5.83 10.34 2.68
N GLN A 17 6.22 9.53 1.68
CA GLN A 17 5.28 8.85 0.79
C GLN A 17 4.45 7.78 1.53
N SER A 18 4.79 7.49 2.79
CA SER A 18 4.07 6.52 3.63
C SER A 18 2.71 7.01 4.13
N VAL A 19 2.43 8.33 4.08
CA VAL A 19 1.15 8.89 4.56
C VAL A 19 -0.04 8.28 3.83
N GLY A 20 0.10 7.93 2.54
CA GLY A 20 -0.96 7.29 1.76
C GLY A 20 -1.05 5.77 1.92
N LEU A 21 -0.10 5.14 2.62
CA LEU A 21 -0.06 3.69 2.80
C LEU A 21 -0.81 3.21 4.04
N ILE A 22 -0.97 4.08 5.03
CA ILE A 22 -1.34 3.66 6.38
C ILE A 22 -2.74 4.11 6.79
N GLY A 23 -3.26 5.19 6.22
CA GLY A 23 -4.55 5.72 6.60
C GLY A 23 -4.84 7.03 5.89
N LYS A 24 -6.13 7.32 5.64
CA LYS A 24 -6.53 8.67 5.20
C LYS A 24 -6.32 9.72 6.29
N GLN A 25 -6.31 9.31 7.56
CA GLN A 25 -6.01 10.15 8.72
C GLN A 25 -5.05 9.41 9.65
N ARG A 26 -4.13 10.16 10.28
CA ARG A 26 -3.30 9.67 11.39
C ARG A 26 -4.03 9.93 12.70
N ASP A 27 -4.08 8.95 13.59
CA ASP A 27 -4.65 9.07 14.93
C ASP A 27 -3.69 8.50 16.01
N GLU A 28 -4.12 8.50 17.27
CA GLU A 28 -3.29 8.00 18.39
C GLU A 28 -3.18 6.48 18.44
N LEU A 29 -4.07 5.75 17.74
CA LEU A 29 -4.10 4.29 17.71
C LEU A 29 -3.25 3.71 16.58
N ASP A 30 -2.90 4.53 15.61
CA ASP A 30 -1.97 4.23 14.54
C ASP A 30 -0.81 3.27 14.94
N PRO A 31 -0.02 3.49 16.01
CA PRO A 31 1.08 2.60 16.40
C PRO A 31 0.64 1.20 16.84
N ALA A 32 -0.60 1.04 17.33
CA ALA A 32 -1.15 -0.25 17.74
C ALA A 32 -1.42 -1.19 16.56
N TYR A 33 -1.55 -0.61 15.36
CA TYR A 33 -1.90 -1.32 14.14
C TYR A 33 -0.79 -1.30 13.09
N ARG A 34 0.38 -0.67 13.38
CA ARG A 34 1.48 -0.52 12.42
C ARG A 34 2.87 -0.57 13.04
N SER A 35 3.77 -1.27 12.36
CA SER A 35 5.21 -1.13 12.53
C SER A 35 5.79 -0.61 11.21
N ASP A 36 6.63 0.43 11.27
CA ASP A 36 7.44 0.81 10.11
C ASP A 36 8.49 -0.27 9.87
N GLN A 37 8.39 -0.93 8.71
CA GLN A 37 9.25 -2.05 8.34
C GLN A 37 10.15 -1.71 7.15
N ARG A 38 10.26 -0.44 6.76
CA ARG A 38 11.11 0.01 5.66
C ARG A 38 12.58 -0.38 5.87
N ASP A 39 13.05 -0.39 7.11
CA ASP A 39 14.41 -0.79 7.45
C ASP A 39 14.72 -2.27 7.14
N LEU A 40 13.70 -3.12 7.01
CA LEU A 40 13.88 -4.53 6.61
C LEU A 40 14.03 -4.68 5.09
N MET A 41 13.50 -3.75 4.30
CA MET A 41 13.41 -3.87 2.85
C MET A 41 14.79 -3.94 2.17
N PRO A 42 15.82 -3.15 2.55
CA PRO A 42 17.14 -3.27 1.95
C PRO A 42 17.80 -4.64 2.16
N GLY A 43 17.51 -5.31 3.28
CA GLY A 43 18.09 -6.62 3.61
C GLY A 43 17.45 -7.76 2.82
N PHE A 44 16.13 -7.73 2.66
CA PHE A 44 15.36 -8.80 2.01
C PHE A 44 15.10 -8.57 0.52
N ARG A 45 15.07 -7.31 0.07
CA ARG A 45 14.78 -6.88 -1.31
C ARG A 45 13.60 -7.63 -1.96
N PRO A 46 12.42 -7.66 -1.32
CA PRO A 46 11.28 -8.35 -1.91
C PRO A 46 10.75 -7.57 -3.12
N ASP A 47 10.29 -8.28 -4.16
CA ASP A 47 9.60 -7.63 -5.28
C ASP A 47 8.26 -7.00 -4.83
N ASN A 48 7.61 -7.61 -3.85
CA ASN A 48 6.31 -7.20 -3.34
C ASN A 48 6.24 -7.27 -1.80
N TRP A 49 5.66 -6.23 -1.20
CA TRP A 49 5.35 -6.15 0.23
C TRP A 49 3.84 -6.01 0.44
N PHE A 50 3.18 -7.08 0.88
CA PHE A 50 1.75 -7.09 1.14
C PHE A 50 1.44 -6.87 2.62
N TYR A 51 0.42 -6.08 2.91
CA TYR A 51 -0.10 -5.84 4.26
C TYR A 51 -1.61 -5.59 4.21
N GLY A 52 -2.28 -5.55 5.36
CA GLY A 52 -3.73 -5.43 5.44
C GLY A 52 -4.19 -4.65 6.67
N HIS A 53 -5.31 -5.09 7.26
CA HIS A 53 -5.84 -4.64 8.56
C HIS A 53 -6.46 -3.23 8.63
N ILE A 54 -5.97 -2.28 7.84
CA ILE A 54 -6.37 -0.85 7.90
C ILE A 54 -7.50 -0.47 6.92
N HIS A 55 -8.06 -1.47 6.22
CA HIS A 55 -9.33 -1.41 5.45
C HIS A 55 -9.44 -0.36 4.32
N HIS A 56 -8.40 0.38 3.98
CA HIS A 56 -8.41 1.25 2.80
C HIS A 56 -7.38 0.78 1.77
N LYS A 57 -7.65 1.08 0.50
CA LYS A 57 -6.73 0.73 -0.59
C LYS A 57 -5.54 1.68 -0.60
N ALA A 58 -4.35 1.10 -0.65
CA ALA A 58 -3.10 1.82 -0.82
C ALA A 58 -2.11 1.03 -1.68
N GLU A 59 -1.26 1.77 -2.39
CA GLU A 59 -0.12 1.28 -3.16
C GLU A 59 0.99 2.33 -3.17
N ALA A 60 2.23 1.88 -3.04
CA ALA A 60 3.42 2.71 -3.23
C ALA A 60 4.57 1.84 -3.74
N GLN A 61 5.71 2.50 -3.95
CA GLN A 61 6.96 1.86 -4.33
C GLN A 61 8.08 2.40 -3.45
N GLU A 62 8.89 1.50 -2.88
CA GLU A 62 10.10 1.82 -2.12
C GLU A 62 11.26 1.07 -2.78
N GLY A 63 12.18 1.82 -3.41
CA GLY A 63 13.16 1.21 -4.32
C GLY A 63 12.48 0.41 -5.43
N GLU A 64 12.81 -0.89 -5.52
CA GLU A 64 12.20 -1.83 -6.47
C GLU A 64 10.96 -2.55 -5.88
N THR A 65 10.76 -2.47 -4.58
CA THR A 65 9.68 -3.15 -3.86
C THR A 65 8.35 -2.45 -4.09
N ILE A 66 7.34 -3.18 -4.61
CA ILE A 66 5.95 -2.71 -4.65
C ILE A 66 5.29 -2.96 -3.30
N ILE A 67 4.82 -1.91 -2.65
CA ILE A 67 4.13 -1.98 -1.35
C ILE A 67 2.63 -1.88 -1.58
N ARG A 68 1.86 -2.87 -1.10
CA ARG A 68 0.44 -3.00 -1.44
C ARG A 68 -0.43 -3.42 -0.25
N ASN A 69 -1.44 -2.60 0.04
CA ASN A 69 -2.48 -2.97 1.00
C ASN A 69 -3.56 -3.86 0.35
N ILE A 70 -3.66 -5.11 0.75
CA ILE A 70 -4.61 -6.07 0.17
C ILE A 70 -5.92 -6.20 0.95
N SER A 71 -6.24 -5.22 1.82
CA SER A 71 -7.54 -5.16 2.48
C SER A 71 -8.66 -5.04 1.45
N LEU A 72 -9.75 -5.79 1.66
CA LEU A 72 -10.95 -5.69 0.85
C LEU A 72 -11.60 -4.30 0.98
N GLY A 73 -11.68 -3.81 2.22
CA GLY A 73 -12.38 -2.60 2.62
C GLY A 73 -13.73 -2.89 3.25
N TYR A 74 -14.48 -1.83 3.57
CA TYR A 74 -15.85 -1.97 4.05
C TYR A 74 -16.81 -2.32 2.90
N PRO A 75 -17.96 -2.97 3.18
CA PRO A 75 -18.93 -3.35 2.14
C PRO A 75 -19.31 -2.20 1.19
N GLU A 76 -19.48 -1.00 1.71
CA GLU A 76 -19.81 0.21 0.95
C GLU A 76 -18.65 0.75 0.09
N GLU A 77 -17.41 0.32 0.36
CA GLU A 77 -16.21 0.73 -0.38
C GLU A 77 -15.86 -0.25 -1.52
N VAL A 78 -16.59 -1.36 -1.62
CA VAL A 78 -16.42 -2.37 -2.66
C VAL A 78 -17.61 -2.32 -3.61
N PRO A 79 -17.41 -1.88 -4.87
CA PRO A 79 -18.47 -1.93 -5.86
C PRO A 79 -18.97 -3.36 -6.07
N VAL A 80 -20.29 -3.52 -6.11
CA VAL A 80 -20.94 -4.81 -6.36
C VAL A 80 -20.42 -5.42 -7.66
N GLY A 81 -20.02 -6.69 -7.61
CA GLY A 81 -19.45 -7.43 -8.74
C GLY A 81 -17.95 -7.21 -8.95
N GLN A 82 -17.28 -6.38 -8.14
CA GLN A 82 -15.82 -6.20 -8.17
C GLN A 82 -15.10 -6.89 -7.01
N GLU A 83 -15.81 -7.58 -6.13
CA GLU A 83 -15.29 -8.22 -4.92
C GLU A 83 -14.15 -9.18 -5.26
N ALA A 84 -14.34 -10.04 -6.26
CA ALA A 84 -13.32 -10.98 -6.70
C ALA A 84 -12.05 -10.26 -7.18
N GLY A 85 -12.20 -9.17 -7.96
CA GLY A 85 -11.05 -8.39 -8.43
C GLY A 85 -10.29 -7.72 -7.29
N VAL A 86 -11.01 -7.26 -6.25
CA VAL A 86 -10.38 -6.66 -5.07
C VAL A 86 -9.73 -7.73 -4.19
N LEU A 87 -10.37 -8.88 -3.99
CA LEU A 87 -9.82 -10.00 -3.22
C LEU A 87 -8.55 -10.59 -3.85
N LEU A 88 -8.52 -10.71 -5.18
CA LEU A 88 -7.41 -11.34 -5.90
C LEU A 88 -6.21 -10.42 -6.14
N ARG A 89 -6.28 -9.16 -5.73
CA ARG A 89 -5.21 -8.15 -5.87
C ARG A 89 -3.87 -8.56 -5.21
N GLY A 90 -3.94 -9.37 -4.15
CA GLY A 90 -2.78 -9.91 -3.44
C GLY A 90 -2.29 -11.26 -3.96
N MET A 91 -2.97 -11.84 -4.96
CA MET A 91 -2.60 -13.15 -5.49
C MET A 91 -1.36 -13.02 -6.36
N VAL A 92 -0.29 -13.70 -5.94
CA VAL A 92 0.99 -13.75 -6.66
C VAL A 92 1.34 -15.18 -7.01
N ASP A 93 1.90 -15.37 -8.20
CA ASP A 93 2.51 -16.64 -8.57
C ASP A 93 3.96 -16.65 -8.09
N THR A 94 4.23 -17.45 -7.07
CA THR A 94 5.56 -17.61 -6.49
C THR A 94 6.48 -18.50 -7.32
N ARG A 95 5.97 -19.15 -8.37
CA ARG A 95 6.75 -19.95 -9.34
C ARG A 95 7.12 -19.17 -10.59
N ALA A 96 6.41 -18.09 -10.88
CA ALA A 96 6.72 -17.18 -11.99
C ALA A 96 7.84 -16.18 -11.66
N ALA A 97 8.20 -16.04 -10.38
CA ALA A 97 9.33 -15.23 -9.93
C ALA A 97 10.65 -15.99 -10.14
N ARG A 98 11.20 -15.92 -11.35
CA ARG A 98 12.60 -16.24 -11.66
C ARG A 98 13.12 -15.35 -12.78
#